data_AF-A0A8T4QW73-F1
#
_entry.id   AF-A0A8T4QW73-F1
#
_cell.length_a   1.000
_cell.length_b   1.000
_cell.length_c   1.000
_cell.angle_alpha   90.00
_cell.angle_beta   90.00
_cell.angle_gamma   90.00
#
_symmetry.space_group_name_H-M   'P 1'
#
loop_
_entity.id
_entity.type
_entity.pdbx_description
1 polymer ?
#
loop_
_entity_poly.entity_id
_entity_poly.type
_entity_poly.pdbx_seq_one_letter_code
_entity_poly.pdbx_strand_id
1 'polypeptide(L)'
;MPPLKQLSSEIQKFYTTADHLAYVTYPALRETKLLLSIAENLYLSMVKAMESVLQYDRMYRRIRPLPDNFDSRFEVFKNKCAPRYSIDRDFVVLLDDLRGVLTQHKESPVEFTRRDRLVICDANYQMQTLSIEKMRSYLTRARPLLIKITKVVDNNA
;
A
#
# COMPACT_ATOMS: atom_id res chain seq x y z
N MET A 1 -3.10 -2.49 18.98
CA MET A 1 -3.74 -2.47 17.65
C MET A 1 -4.94 -1.54 17.75
N PRO A 2 -5.07 -0.56 16.84
CA PRO A 2 -6.20 0.39 16.82
C PRO A 2 -7.54 -0.34 16.60
N PRO A 3 -8.72 0.25 16.87
CA PRO A 3 -10.01 -0.39 16.60
C PRO A 3 -10.27 -0.61 15.09
N LEU A 4 -11.03 -1.65 14.72
CA LEU A 4 -11.34 -1.96 13.31
C LEU A 4 -11.99 -0.78 12.55
N LYS A 5 -12.93 -0.08 13.19
CA LYS A 5 -13.56 1.13 12.60
C LYS A 5 -12.55 2.23 12.28
N GLN A 6 -11.52 2.39 13.12
CA GLN A 6 -10.46 3.36 12.87
C GLN A 6 -9.64 2.94 11.65
N LEU A 7 -9.31 1.64 11.53
CA LEU A 7 -8.57 1.12 10.37
C LEU A 7 -9.37 1.29 9.06
N SER A 8 -10.68 0.99 9.05
CA SER A 8 -11.53 1.22 7.86
C SER A 8 -11.53 2.69 7.42
N SER A 9 -11.59 3.62 8.37
CA SER A 9 -11.50 5.07 8.08
C SER A 9 -10.12 5.46 7.53
N GLU A 10 -9.03 4.95 8.12
CA GLU A 10 -7.67 5.22 7.66
C GLU A 10 -7.41 4.68 6.24
N ILE A 11 -7.90 3.47 5.92
CA ILE A 11 -7.83 2.89 4.57
C ILE A 11 -8.41 3.86 3.55
N GLN A 12 -9.64 4.33 3.79
CA GLN A 12 -10.35 5.23 2.89
C GLN A 12 -9.65 6.58 2.78
N LYS A 13 -9.21 7.15 3.91
CA LYS A 13 -8.51 8.43 3.95
C LYS A 13 -7.27 8.39 3.05
N PHE A 14 -6.36 7.44 3.30
CA PHE A 14 -5.11 7.34 2.56
C PHE A 14 -5.33 7.01 1.07
N TYR A 15 -6.28 6.12 0.75
CA TYR A 15 -6.59 5.81 -0.65
C TYR A 15 -7.13 7.05 -1.39
N THR A 16 -8.08 7.77 -0.79
CA THR A 16 -8.68 8.96 -1.42
C THR A 16 -7.65 10.06 -1.62
N THR A 17 -6.72 10.23 -0.67
CA THR A 17 -5.60 11.16 -0.82
C THR A 17 -4.71 10.77 -2.00
N ALA A 18 -4.31 9.49 -2.11
CA ALA A 18 -3.49 9.03 -3.23
C ALA A 18 -4.20 9.21 -4.58
N ASP A 19 -5.50 8.91 -4.63
CA ASP A 19 -6.34 9.05 -5.83
C ASP A 19 -6.47 10.51 -6.27
N HIS A 20 -6.81 11.41 -5.34
CA HIS A 20 -6.89 12.85 -5.60
C HIS A 20 -5.54 13.41 -6.07
N LEU A 21 -4.44 13.00 -5.44
CA LEU A 21 -3.10 13.43 -5.86
C LEU A 21 -2.79 12.99 -7.30
N ALA A 22 -3.18 11.77 -7.70
CA ALA A 22 -2.89 11.24 -9.03
C ALA A 22 -3.78 11.80 -10.15
N TYR A 23 -5.05 12.08 -9.86
CA TYR A 23 -6.04 12.47 -10.87
C TYR A 23 -6.38 13.96 -10.88
N VAL A 24 -6.15 14.68 -9.78
CA VAL A 24 -6.48 16.11 -9.65
C VAL A 24 -5.22 16.95 -9.48
N THR A 25 -4.41 16.67 -8.46
CA THR A 25 -3.26 17.52 -8.12
C THR A 25 -2.11 17.38 -9.11
N TYR A 26 -1.74 16.14 -9.48
CA TYR A 26 -0.61 15.89 -10.38
C TYR A 26 -0.82 16.50 -11.78
N PRO A 27 -1.99 16.36 -12.45
CA PRO A 27 -2.20 17.02 -13.74
C PRO A 27 -2.05 18.55 -13.69
N ALA A 28 -2.40 19.18 -12.56
CA ALA A 28 -2.30 20.62 -12.37
C ALA A 28 -0.86 21.10 -12.11
N LEU A 29 -0.12 20.40 -11.24
CA LEU A 29 1.23 20.83 -10.82
C LEU A 29 2.37 20.22 -11.65
N ARG A 30 2.17 18.99 -12.16
CA ARG A 30 3.18 18.18 -12.87
C ARG A 30 4.50 18.00 -12.10
N GLU A 31 4.43 18.04 -10.77
CA GLU A 31 5.60 17.84 -9.91
C GLU A 31 5.86 16.34 -9.68
N THR A 32 7.05 15.88 -10.02
CA THR A 32 7.43 14.46 -9.92
C THR A 32 7.57 13.96 -8.48
N LYS A 33 7.81 14.85 -7.51
CA LYS A 33 7.81 14.50 -6.07
C LYS A 33 6.44 13.99 -5.60
N LEU A 34 5.35 14.43 -6.23
CA LEU A 34 4.01 13.94 -5.93
C LEU A 34 3.86 12.44 -6.21
N LEU A 35 4.67 11.87 -7.11
CA LEU A 35 4.64 10.43 -7.40
C LEU A 35 5.02 9.61 -6.16
N LEU A 36 5.98 10.07 -5.36
CA LEU A 36 6.33 9.46 -4.08
C LEU A 36 5.18 9.60 -3.08
N SER A 37 4.58 10.78 -2.97
CA SER A 37 3.46 11.00 -2.07
C SER A 37 2.25 10.12 -2.42
N ILE A 38 1.99 9.91 -3.71
CA ILE A 38 0.94 8.98 -4.18
C ILE A 38 1.31 7.54 -3.77
N ALA A 39 2.54 7.11 -4.01
CA ALA A 39 3.01 5.77 -3.64
C ALA A 39 2.93 5.54 -2.12
N GLU A 40 3.34 6.52 -1.32
CA GLU A 40 3.31 6.45 0.15
C GLU A 40 1.88 6.37 0.69
N ASN A 41 0.98 7.23 0.23
CA ASN A 41 -0.42 7.17 0.66
C ASN A 41 -1.08 5.86 0.22
N LEU A 42 -0.80 5.37 -0.99
CA LEU A 42 -1.34 4.08 -1.42
C LEU A 42 -0.79 2.92 -0.58
N TYR A 43 0.52 2.92 -0.30
CA TYR A 43 1.14 1.94 0.59
C TYR A 43 0.51 1.95 1.98
N LEU A 44 0.36 3.13 2.59
CA LEU A 44 -0.27 3.28 3.90
C LEU A 44 -1.70 2.73 3.89
N SER A 45 -2.51 3.02 2.87
CA SER A 45 -3.85 2.44 2.73
C SER A 45 -3.83 0.91 2.69
N MET A 46 -2.93 0.32 1.91
CA MET A 46 -2.79 -1.13 1.80
C MET A 46 -2.25 -1.78 3.09
N VAL A 47 -1.32 -1.14 3.79
CA VAL A 47 -0.86 -1.58 5.12
C VAL A 47 -2.03 -1.59 6.10
N LYS A 48 -2.86 -0.55 6.12
CA LYS A 48 -4.04 -0.50 7.00
C LYS A 48 -5.07 -1.56 6.65
N ALA A 49 -5.22 -1.91 5.38
CA ALA A 49 -6.05 -3.02 4.95
C ALA A 49 -5.48 -4.38 5.39
N MET A 50 -4.16 -4.58 5.32
CA MET A 50 -3.53 -5.78 5.89
C MET A 50 -3.74 -5.84 7.42
N GLU A 51 -3.51 -4.73 8.12
CA GLU A 51 -3.68 -4.65 9.58
C GLU A 51 -5.11 -4.92 10.02
N SER A 52 -6.12 -4.47 9.26
CA SER A 52 -7.52 -4.70 9.59
C SER A 52 -7.89 -6.17 9.49
N VAL A 53 -7.41 -6.89 8.47
CA VAL A 53 -7.61 -8.33 8.33
C VAL A 53 -6.91 -9.10 9.45
N LEU A 54 -5.66 -8.75 9.76
CA LEU A 54 -4.90 -9.39 10.86
C LEU A 54 -5.59 -9.18 12.21
N GLN A 55 -6.07 -7.96 12.46
CA GLN A 55 -6.78 -7.66 13.68
C GLN A 55 -8.11 -8.41 13.77
N TYR A 56 -8.86 -8.46 12.67
CA TYR A 56 -10.10 -9.20 12.58
C TYR A 56 -9.86 -10.70 12.90
N ASP A 57 -8.87 -11.32 12.27
CA ASP A 57 -8.50 -12.71 12.58
C ASP A 57 -8.05 -12.91 14.03
N ARG A 58 -7.34 -11.94 14.61
CA ARG A 58 -6.90 -12.00 16.01
C ARG A 58 -8.09 -11.90 16.97
N MET A 59 -9.08 -11.05 16.69
CA MET A 59 -10.29 -10.90 17.50
C MET A 59 -11.07 -12.23 17.60
N TYR A 60 -11.13 -12.98 16.49
CA TYR A 60 -11.75 -14.31 16.44
C TYR A 60 -10.78 -15.46 16.78
N ARG A 61 -9.62 -15.16 17.39
CA ARG A 61 -8.59 -16.13 17.81
C ARG A 61 -8.08 -17.05 16.69
N ARG A 62 -8.17 -16.63 15.43
CA ARG A 62 -7.71 -17.37 14.24
C ARG A 62 -6.19 -17.29 14.08
N ILE A 63 -5.56 -16.26 14.64
CA ILE A 63 -4.11 -16.08 14.66
C ILE A 63 -3.61 -15.72 16.07
N ARG A 64 -2.34 -16.04 16.36
CA ARG A 64 -1.66 -15.68 17.61
C ARG A 64 -1.28 -14.20 17.62
N PRO A 65 -0.97 -13.61 18.79
CA PRO A 65 -0.35 -12.29 18.87
C PRO A 65 0.89 -12.22 17.97
N LEU A 66 1.02 -11.12 17.24
CA LEU A 66 2.09 -10.90 16.27
C LEU A 66 3.07 -9.84 16.81
N PRO A 67 4.37 -9.97 16.48
CA PRO A 67 5.34 -8.91 16.69
C PRO A 67 4.93 -7.58 16.05
N ASP A 68 5.48 -6.49 16.56
CA ASP A 68 5.32 -5.14 16.00
C ASP A 68 6.36 -4.85 14.91
N ASN A 69 6.39 -5.71 13.88
CA ASN A 69 7.19 -5.47 12.68
C ASN A 69 6.39 -5.87 11.43
N PHE A 70 6.70 -5.19 10.31
CA PHE A 70 6.00 -5.41 9.05
C PHE A 70 6.19 -6.84 8.53
N ASP A 71 7.43 -7.35 8.49
CA ASP A 71 7.75 -8.65 7.87
C ASP A 71 6.96 -9.81 8.47
N SER A 72 6.90 -9.87 9.81
CA SER A 72 6.13 -10.91 10.51
C SER A 72 4.64 -10.80 10.24
N ARG A 73 4.10 -9.57 10.18
CA ARG A 73 2.69 -9.32 9.88
C ARG A 73 2.35 -9.68 8.45
N PHE A 74 3.21 -9.28 7.51
CA PHE A 74 3.06 -9.54 6.10
C PHE A 74 3.10 -11.03 5.78
N GLU A 75 4.05 -11.78 6.37
CA GLU A 75 4.12 -13.22 6.18
C GLU A 75 2.90 -13.96 6.75
N VAL A 76 2.41 -13.56 7.92
CA VAL A 76 1.17 -14.15 8.46
C VAL A 76 -0.05 -13.80 7.59
N PHE A 77 -0.15 -12.56 7.13
CA PHE A 77 -1.22 -12.13 6.24
C PHE A 77 -1.22 -12.95 4.95
N LYS A 78 -0.08 -12.98 4.25
CA LYS A 78 0.12 -13.69 2.99
C LYS A 78 -0.18 -15.19 3.10
N ASN A 79 0.31 -15.84 4.16
CA ASN A 79 0.23 -17.30 4.26
C ASN A 79 -1.05 -17.82 4.94
N LYS A 80 -1.71 -17.01 5.79
CA LYS A 80 -2.87 -17.48 6.59
C LYS A 80 -4.15 -16.70 6.35
N CYS A 81 -4.07 -15.39 6.21
CA CYS A 81 -5.26 -14.53 6.14
C CYS A 81 -5.75 -14.33 4.71
N ALA A 82 -4.85 -13.98 3.79
CA ALA A 82 -5.17 -13.75 2.38
C ALA A 82 -5.87 -14.94 1.72
N PRO A 83 -5.41 -16.20 1.89
CA PRO A 83 -6.12 -17.37 1.35
C PRO A 83 -7.52 -17.54 1.94
N ARG A 84 -7.68 -17.31 3.25
CA ARG A 84 -8.97 -17.46 3.96
C ARG A 84 -10.07 -16.58 3.39
N TYR A 85 -9.72 -15.36 2.99
CA TYR A 85 -10.66 -14.38 2.45
C TYR A 85 -10.60 -14.29 0.92
N SER A 86 -9.89 -15.21 0.27
CA SER A 86 -9.65 -15.20 -1.17
C SER A 86 -9.12 -13.85 -1.67
N ILE A 87 -8.28 -13.18 -0.86
CA ILE A 87 -7.62 -11.94 -1.28
C ILE A 87 -6.64 -12.31 -2.40
N ASP A 88 -6.74 -11.58 -3.51
CA ASP A 88 -5.93 -11.87 -4.69
C ASP A 88 -4.44 -11.77 -4.36
N ARG A 89 -3.64 -12.64 -4.96
CA ARG A 89 -2.18 -12.55 -4.93
C ARG A 89 -1.70 -11.19 -5.44
N ASP A 90 -2.46 -10.56 -6.32
CA ASP A 90 -2.20 -9.21 -6.81
C ASP A 90 -2.06 -8.18 -5.68
N PHE A 91 -2.83 -8.32 -4.59
CA PHE A 91 -2.70 -7.44 -3.41
C PHE A 91 -1.34 -7.61 -2.73
N VAL A 92 -0.91 -8.86 -2.54
CA VAL A 92 0.35 -9.19 -1.88
C VAL A 92 1.53 -8.66 -2.71
N VAL A 93 1.49 -8.89 -4.03
CA VAL A 93 2.53 -8.42 -4.96
C VAL A 93 2.57 -6.89 -4.97
N LEU A 94 1.42 -6.23 -5.09
CA LEU A 94 1.36 -4.77 -5.14
C LEU A 94 1.83 -4.12 -3.83
N LEU A 95 1.49 -4.69 -2.68
CA LEU A 95 1.95 -4.21 -1.37
C LEU A 95 3.47 -4.33 -1.24
N ASP A 96 4.04 -5.45 -1.69
CA ASP A 96 5.50 -5.68 -1.67
C ASP A 96 6.23 -4.77 -2.66
N ASP A 97 5.70 -4.60 -3.88
CA ASP A 97 6.22 -3.66 -4.88
C ASP A 97 6.28 -2.23 -4.30
N LEU A 98 5.19 -1.76 -3.69
CA LEU A 98 5.12 -0.43 -3.07
C LEU A 98 6.09 -0.28 -1.91
N ARG A 99 6.25 -1.32 -1.08
CA ARG A 99 7.27 -1.32 -0.03
C ARG A 99 8.66 -1.19 -0.65
N GLY A 100 8.96 -1.95 -1.70
CA GLY A 100 10.24 -1.89 -2.41
C GLY A 100 10.54 -0.49 -2.94
N VAL A 101 9.56 0.16 -3.59
CA VAL A 101 9.66 1.57 -4.02
C VAL A 101 10.09 2.48 -2.86
N LEU A 102 9.39 2.39 -1.72
CA LEU A 102 9.57 3.30 -0.60
C LEU A 102 10.85 3.00 0.20
N THR A 103 11.26 1.74 0.29
CA THR A 103 12.55 1.36 0.87
C THR A 103 13.69 1.91 0.03
N GLN A 104 13.65 1.71 -1.29
CA GLN A 104 14.68 2.26 -2.18
C GLN A 104 14.72 3.79 -2.11
N HIS A 105 13.57 4.48 -2.07
CA HIS A 105 13.54 5.93 -1.87
C HIS A 105 14.28 6.35 -0.59
N LYS A 106 14.04 5.65 0.53
CA LYS A 106 14.68 5.96 1.82
C LYS A 106 16.18 5.67 1.84
N GLU A 107 16.61 4.65 1.11
CA GLU A 107 18.00 4.19 1.05
C GLU A 107 18.79 4.82 -0.11
N SER A 108 18.11 5.55 -0.99
CA SER A 108 18.68 6.09 -2.22
C SER A 108 19.68 7.21 -1.93
N PRO A 109 20.94 7.08 -2.36
CA PRO A 109 21.88 8.19 -2.33
C PRO A 109 21.57 9.26 -3.38
N VAL A 110 20.85 8.92 -4.46
CA VAL A 110 20.64 9.82 -5.61
C VAL A 110 19.24 9.68 -6.18
N GLU A 111 18.54 10.82 -6.26
CA GLU A 111 17.22 10.92 -6.87
C GLU A 111 17.20 12.04 -7.90
N PHE A 112 16.61 11.77 -9.07
CA PHE A 112 16.49 12.77 -10.10
C PHE A 112 15.28 12.56 -10.98
N THR A 113 14.86 13.65 -11.63
CA THR A 113 13.74 13.64 -12.56
C THR A 113 14.26 13.47 -13.99
N ARG A 114 13.64 12.58 -14.77
CA ARG A 114 13.94 12.40 -16.20
C ARG A 114 12.65 12.15 -16.99
N ARG A 115 12.31 13.05 -17.93
CA ARG A 115 11.12 12.95 -18.79
C ARG A 115 9.83 12.71 -17.99
N ASP A 116 9.59 13.56 -16.99
CA ASP A 116 8.42 13.50 -16.09
C ASP A 116 8.31 12.21 -15.26
N ARG A 117 9.41 11.47 -15.13
CA ARG A 117 9.52 10.31 -14.27
C ARG A 117 10.50 10.59 -13.14
N LEU A 118 10.19 10.08 -11.96
CA LEU A 118 11.13 10.06 -10.86
C LEU A 118 11.99 8.81 -10.98
N VAL A 119 13.30 8.99 -11.00
CA VAL A 119 14.29 7.91 -11.01
C VAL A 119 14.94 7.84 -9.64
N ILE A 120 14.83 6.67 -9.03
CA ILE A 120 15.42 6.32 -7.73
C ILE A 120 16.56 5.35 -8.04
N CYS A 121 17.77 5.68 -7.61
CA CYS A 121 18.96 4.88 -7.86
C CYS A 121 19.52 4.40 -6.52
N ASP A 122 19.60 3.09 -6.31
CA ASP A 122 20.18 2.55 -5.08
C ASP A 122 21.72 2.59 -5.11
N ALA A 123 22.35 2.25 -3.97
CA ALA A 123 23.81 2.18 -3.85
C ALA A 123 24.46 1.14 -4.77
N ASN A 124 23.68 0.17 -5.28
CA ASN A 124 24.12 -0.85 -6.24
C ASN A 124 23.85 -0.45 -7.70
N TYR A 125 23.49 0.81 -7.95
CA TYR A 125 23.10 1.36 -9.26
C TYR A 125 21.88 0.67 -9.91
N GLN A 126 21.05 -0.03 -9.13
CA GLN A 126 19.74 -0.47 -9.60
C GLN A 126 18.80 0.72 -9.67
N MET A 127 18.15 0.86 -10.83
CA MET A 127 17.34 2.02 -11.15
C MET A 127 15.87 1.64 -11.13
N GLN A 128 15.10 2.29 -10.28
CA GLN A 128 13.66 2.19 -10.22
C GLN A 128 13.03 3.49 -10.69
N THR A 129 12.05 3.38 -11.58
CA THR A 129 11.37 4.54 -12.16
C THR A 129 9.90 4.57 -11.74
N LEU A 130 9.46 5.73 -11.26
CA LEU A 130 8.06 6.04 -11.02
C LEU A 130 7.54 6.98 -12.10
N SER A 131 6.36 6.67 -12.62
CA SER A 131 5.62 7.52 -13.53
C SER A 131 4.17 7.60 -13.08
N ILE A 132 3.46 8.61 -13.57
CA ILE A 132 2.04 8.78 -13.24
C ILE A 132 1.20 7.61 -13.76
N GLU A 133 1.54 7.03 -14.91
CA GLU A 133 0.84 5.87 -15.48
C GLU A 133 0.99 4.66 -14.56
N LYS A 134 2.19 4.44 -14.01
CA LYS A 134 2.45 3.36 -13.04
C LYS A 134 1.64 3.58 -11.75
N MET A 135 1.58 4.80 -11.24
CA MET A 135 0.78 5.14 -10.06
C MET A 135 -0.73 4.94 -10.29
N ARG A 136 -1.24 5.37 -11.44
CA ARG A 136 -2.65 5.14 -11.82
C ARG A 136 -2.98 3.66 -11.99
N SER A 137 -2.06 2.88 -12.55
CA SER A 137 -2.19 1.42 -12.65
C SER A 137 -2.26 0.78 -11.26
N TYR A 138 -1.39 1.20 -10.33
CA TYR A 138 -1.40 0.72 -8.95
C TYR A 138 -2.70 1.08 -8.22
N LEU A 139 -3.20 2.31 -8.36
CA LEU A 139 -4.48 2.72 -7.79
C LEU A 139 -5.64 1.88 -8.34
N THR A 140 -5.69 1.69 -9.65
CA THR A 140 -6.72 0.89 -10.32
C THR A 140 -6.74 -0.56 -9.82
N ARG A 141 -5.56 -1.17 -9.63
CA ARG A 141 -5.41 -2.53 -9.08
C ARG A 141 -5.78 -2.62 -7.60
N ALA A 142 -5.36 -1.64 -6.80
CA ALA A 142 -5.61 -1.62 -5.37
C ALA A 142 -7.10 -1.44 -5.01
N ARG A 143 -7.83 -0.59 -5.75
CA ARG A 143 -9.22 -0.23 -5.45
C ARG A 143 -10.15 -1.42 -5.19
N PRO A 144 -10.31 -2.40 -6.10
CA PRO A 144 -11.21 -3.54 -5.86
C PRO A 144 -10.77 -4.39 -4.66
N LEU A 145 -9.46 -4.50 -4.43
CA LEU A 145 -8.90 -5.30 -3.33
C LEU A 145 -9.17 -4.64 -1.97
N LEU A 146 -9.02 -3.33 -1.88
CA LEU A 146 -9.34 -2.55 -0.69
C LEU A 146 -10.83 -2.63 -0.35
N ILE A 147 -11.71 -2.48 -1.36
CA ILE A 147 -13.17 -2.63 -1.19
C ILE A 147 -13.52 -4.04 -0.69
N LYS A 148 -12.83 -5.07 -1.19
CA LYS A 148 -13.06 -6.45 -0.74
C LYS A 148 -12.67 -6.61 0.73
N ILE A 149 -11.51 -6.09 1.12
CA ILE A 149 -11.02 -6.17 2.50
C ILE A 149 -11.94 -5.42 3.47
N THR A 150 -12.33 -4.18 3.14
CA THR A 150 -13.24 -3.42 4.00
C THR A 150 -14.58 -4.14 4.16
N LYS A 151 -15.14 -4.74 3.11
CA LYS A 151 -16.34 -5.59 3.21
C LYS A 151 -16.17 -6.78 4.13
N VAL A 152 -15.02 -7.47 4.08
CA VAL A 152 -14.74 -8.62 4.95
C VAL A 152 -14.74 -8.20 6.42
N VAL A 153 -14.13 -7.05 6.72
CA VAL A 153 -14.00 -6.53 8.07
C VAL A 153 -15.33 -5.96 8.57
N ASP A 154 -16.02 -5.16 7.76
CA ASP A 154 -17.23 -4.43 8.18
C ASP A 154 -18.49 -5.33 8.21
N ASN A 155 -18.63 -6.32 7.32
CA ASN A 155 -19.81 -7.21 7.31
C ASN A 155 -19.81 -8.24 8.43
N ASN A 156 -18.68 -8.44 9.12
CA ASN A 156 -18.54 -9.45 10.17
C ASN A 156 -18.06 -8.84 11.51
N ALA A 157 -18.13 -7.51 11.64
CA ALA A 157 -17.80 -6.76 12.86
C ALA A 157 -19.05 -6.31 13.61
#